data_AF-M5FQG5-F1
#
_entry.id   AF-M5FQG5-F1
#
_cell.length_a   1.000
_cell.length_b   1.000
_cell.length_c   1.000
_cell.angle_alpha   90.00
_cell.angle_beta   90.00
_cell.angle_gamma   90.00
#
_symmetry.space_group_name_H-M   'P 1'
#
loop_
_entity.id
_entity.type
_entity.pdbx_description
1 polymer ?
#
loop_
_entity_poly.entity_id
_entity_poly.type
_entity_poly.pdbx_seq_one_letter_code
_entity_poly.pdbx_strand_id
1 'polypeptide(L)'
;MQKETQAGLEHDKTLDIHMDMNAPIIIIPEHIMAKQCAHMILDAGHIAIQSGLIEKSTLAEIDAKCSQQYSKEDYKQLQSHMYDFFFLKLQSTHLLIGLNLFSCMSAL
;
A
#
# COMPACT_ATOMS: atom_id res chain seq x y z
N MET A 1 -8.94 -14.63 -36.70
CA MET A 1 -10.04 -13.85 -36.10
C MET A 1 -9.47 -13.12 -34.89
N GLN A 2 -8.88 -11.94 -35.12
CA GLN A 2 -8.38 -11.06 -34.07
C GLN A 2 -9.56 -10.20 -33.62
N LYS A 3 -10.13 -10.48 -32.45
CA LYS A 3 -11.24 -9.70 -31.91
C LYS A 3 -11.33 -9.80 -30.39
N GLU A 4 -10.22 -9.55 -29.69
CA GLU A 4 -10.24 -9.31 -28.24
C GLU A 4 -9.28 -8.16 -27.92
N THR A 5 -9.60 -6.99 -28.47
CA THR A 5 -9.03 -5.70 -28.07
C THR A 5 -10.21 -4.78 -27.79
N GLN A 6 -10.74 -4.83 -26.56
CA GLN A 6 -11.55 -3.78 -25.92
C GLN A 6 -12.38 -4.39 -24.78
N ALA A 7 -11.86 -4.30 -23.55
CA ALA A 7 -12.59 -4.21 -22.27
C ALA A 7 -11.71 -4.83 -21.17
N GLY A 8 -11.16 -4.01 -20.28
CA GLY A 8 -10.48 -4.55 -19.09
C GLY A 8 -9.37 -3.71 -18.47
N LEU A 9 -9.05 -2.54 -19.02
CA LEU A 9 -8.31 -1.53 -18.26
C LEU A 9 -9.33 -0.75 -17.43
N GLU A 10 -9.78 -1.38 -16.34
CA GLU A 10 -10.58 -0.74 -15.32
C GLU A 10 -9.68 0.24 -14.54
N HIS A 11 -9.84 1.51 -14.89
CA HIS A 11 -9.34 2.73 -14.26
C HIS A 11 -8.71 2.58 -12.86
N ASP A 12 -7.41 2.89 -12.76
CA ASP A 12 -6.72 3.28 -11.52
C ASP A 12 -7.41 4.53 -10.96
N LYS A 13 -8.42 4.34 -10.10
CA LYS A 13 -8.94 5.40 -9.25
C LYS A 13 -7.97 5.53 -8.08
N THR A 14 -7.01 6.45 -8.19
CA THR A 14 -6.11 6.78 -7.08
C THR A 14 -6.95 7.09 -5.84
N LEU A 15 -6.83 6.25 -4.81
CA LEU A 15 -7.67 6.34 -3.63
C LEU A 15 -7.18 7.50 -2.76
N ASP A 16 -7.98 8.57 -2.69
CA ASP A 16 -7.69 9.70 -1.83
C ASP A 16 -8.00 9.34 -0.37
N ILE A 17 -6.95 8.99 0.38
CA ILE A 17 -7.03 8.63 1.80
C ILE A 17 -6.42 9.73 2.64
N HIS A 18 -7.21 10.23 3.59
CA HIS A 18 -6.73 11.00 4.72
C HIS A 18 -7.27 10.38 6.00
N MET A 19 -6.38 9.86 6.83
CA MET A 19 -6.75 9.19 8.07
C MET A 19 -5.86 9.68 9.20
N ASP A 20 -6.47 10.04 10.33
CA ASP A 20 -5.79 10.45 11.55
C ASP A 20 -6.47 9.72 12.71
N MET A 21 -5.72 8.86 13.41
CA MET A 21 -6.25 7.99 14.45
C MET A 21 -5.35 7.98 15.68
N ASN A 22 -6.01 8.03 16.85
CA ASN A 22 -5.38 7.82 18.14
C ASN A 22 -5.30 6.33 18.49
N ALA A 23 -4.10 5.90 18.83
CA ALA A 23 -3.71 4.59 19.36
C ALA A 23 -4.31 3.35 18.65
N PRO A 24 -4.27 3.25 17.31
CA PRO A 24 -4.66 1.99 16.67
C PRO A 24 -3.59 0.91 16.88
N ILE A 25 -4.07 -0.31 17.11
CA ILE A 25 -3.23 -1.51 17.21
C ILE A 25 -3.30 -2.24 15.86
N ILE A 26 -2.13 -2.44 15.25
CA ILE A 26 -1.97 -3.20 14.00
C ILE A 26 -1.38 -4.56 14.37
N ILE A 27 -2.05 -5.64 13.95
CA ILE A 27 -1.65 -7.02 14.26
C ILE A 27 -1.34 -7.73 12.94
N ILE A 28 -0.12 -8.23 12.79
CA ILE A 28 0.34 -8.95 11.61
C ILE A 28 0.73 -10.37 12.04
N PRO A 29 -0.04 -11.40 11.68
CA PRO A 29 0.33 -12.79 11.93
C PRO A 29 1.41 -13.22 10.92
N GLU A 30 2.33 -14.08 11.36
CA GLU A 30 3.30 -14.75 10.49
C GLU A 30 2.60 -15.68 9.49
N HIS A 31 1.49 -16.31 9.90
CA HIS A 31 0.77 -17.25 9.06
C HIS A 31 -0.75 -17.14 9.24
N ILE A 32 -1.43 -16.58 8.23
CA ILE A 32 -2.86 -16.25 8.28
C ILE A 32 -3.81 -17.45 8.45
N MET A 33 -3.38 -18.65 8.07
CA MET A 33 -4.21 -19.87 8.21
C MET A 33 -3.95 -20.62 9.52
N ALA A 34 -2.88 -20.29 10.25
CA ALA A 34 -2.50 -21.02 11.45
C ALA A 34 -3.05 -20.32 12.69
N LYS A 35 -3.80 -21.06 13.52
CA LYS A 35 -4.38 -20.52 14.77
C LYS A 35 -3.32 -20.17 15.82
N GLN A 36 -2.16 -20.80 15.75
CA GLN A 36 -1.02 -20.54 16.62
C GLN A 36 0.19 -20.28 15.72
N CYS A 37 0.63 -19.03 15.67
CA CYS A 37 1.79 -18.58 14.94
C CYS A 37 2.37 -17.35 15.62
N ALA A 38 3.58 -16.94 15.25
CA ALA A 38 4.12 -15.69 15.75
C ALA A 38 3.27 -14.50 15.25
N HIS A 39 3.18 -13.46 16.06
CA HIS A 39 2.49 -12.22 15.72
C HIS A 39 3.42 -11.04 15.95
N MET A 40 3.39 -10.11 15.01
CA MET A 40 3.93 -8.76 15.18
C MET A 40 2.77 -7.84 15.54
N ILE A 41 2.88 -7.16 16.68
CA ILE A 41 1.90 -6.17 17.13
C ILE A 41 2.57 -4.81 17.16
N LEU A 42 1.95 -3.87 16.48
CA LEU A 42 2.35 -2.48 16.41
C LEU A 42 1.25 -1.64 17.08
N ASP A 43 1.51 -1.15 18.28
CA ASP A 43 0.74 -0.06 18.85
C ASP A 43 1.25 1.23 18.24
N ALA A 44 0.44 1.84 17.39
CA ALA A 44 0.84 3.01 16.63
C ALA A 44 0.94 4.28 17.50
N GLY A 45 0.30 4.33 18.68
CA GLY A 45 0.20 5.50 19.54
C GLY A 45 -0.62 6.64 18.92
N HIS A 46 -0.16 7.19 17.81
CA HIS A 46 -0.92 8.04 16.91
C HIS A 46 -0.45 7.77 15.47
N ILE A 47 -1.38 7.51 14.57
CA ILE A 47 -1.09 7.29 13.14
C ILE A 47 -1.79 8.36 12.31
N ALA A 48 -1.06 8.93 11.36
CA ALA A 48 -1.60 9.74 10.29
C ALA A 48 -1.21 9.14 8.94
N ILE A 49 -2.18 9.03 8.02
CA ILE A 49 -2.03 8.46 6.68
C ILE A 49 -2.54 9.48 5.67
N GLN A 50 -1.75 9.74 4.64
CA GLN A 50 -2.12 10.62 3.53
C GLN A 50 -1.76 9.99 2.19
N SER A 51 -2.68 10.02 1.22
CA SER A 51 -2.45 9.66 -0.18
C SER A 51 -1.41 10.59 -0.83
N GLY A 52 -0.42 10.01 -1.50
CA GLY A 52 0.52 10.68 -2.38
C GLY A 52 -0.06 10.70 -3.80
N LEU A 53 -1.05 11.56 -4.04
CA LEU A 53 -1.62 11.75 -5.37
C LEU A 53 -0.52 12.26 -6.32
N ILE A 54 -0.15 11.47 -7.34
CA ILE A 54 0.78 11.90 -8.39
C ILE A 54 0.07 12.92 -9.27
N GLU A 55 0.70 14.08 -9.51
CA GLU A 55 0.12 15.13 -10.36
C GLU A 55 -0.14 14.64 -11.78
N LYS A 56 -1.31 14.98 -12.33
CA LYS A 56 -1.73 14.61 -13.72
C LYS A 56 -0.78 15.15 -14.80
N SER A 57 -0.03 16.21 -14.53
CA SER A 57 1.02 16.76 -15.40
C SER A 57 2.13 15.74 -15.66
N THR A 58 2.55 15.01 -14.62
CA THR A 58 3.55 13.94 -14.70
C THR A 58 3.06 12.76 -15.54
N LEU A 59 1.76 12.43 -15.43
CA LEU A 59 1.12 11.39 -16.28
C LEU A 59 1.08 11.81 -17.75
N ALA A 60 0.74 13.06 -18.06
CA ALA A 60 0.64 13.56 -19.44
C ALA A 60 1.99 13.58 -20.17
N GLU A 61 3.10 13.86 -19.47
CA GLU A 61 4.45 13.80 -20.05
C GLU A 61 4.91 12.37 -20.36
N ILE A 62 4.39 11.38 -19.64
CA ILE A 62 4.66 9.96 -19.85
C ILE A 62 3.81 9.43 -21.01
N ASP A 63 2.52 9.78 -21.05
CA ASP A 63 1.62 9.44 -22.16
C ASP A 63 2.08 10.05 -23.50
N ALA A 64 2.66 11.25 -23.49
CA ALA A 64 3.22 11.88 -24.68
C ALA A 64 4.41 11.09 -25.28
N LYS A 65 5.07 10.23 -24.50
CA LYS A 65 6.18 9.37 -24.94
C LYS A 65 5.72 7.97 -25.40
N CYS A 66 4.45 7.59 -25.19
CA CYS A 66 3.87 6.28 -25.50
C CYS A 66 3.72 5.93 -27.01
N SER A 67 4.24 6.75 -27.94
CA SER A 67 4.11 6.50 -29.40
C SER A 67 5.16 5.55 -29.98
N GLN A 68 6.05 4.96 -29.16
CA GLN A 68 7.09 4.02 -29.59
C GLN A 68 7.17 2.79 -28.67
N GLN A 69 7.74 1.71 -29.21
CA GLN A 69 7.85 0.40 -28.58
C GLN A 69 8.45 0.49 -27.16
N TYR A 70 7.70 0.05 -26.14
CA TYR A 70 8.06 0.21 -24.73
C TYR A 70 9.44 -0.39 -24.39
N SER A 71 10.33 0.45 -23.85
CA SER A 71 11.59 0.07 -23.23
C SER A 71 11.39 -0.49 -21.82
N LYS A 72 12.43 -1.09 -21.22
CA LYS A 72 12.35 -1.63 -19.84
C LYS A 72 12.10 -0.51 -18.81
N GLU A 73 12.56 0.69 -19.09
CA GLU A 73 12.37 1.88 -18.29
C GLU A 73 10.92 2.35 -18.32
N ASP A 74 10.23 2.20 -19.45
CA ASP A 74 8.79 2.52 -19.57
C ASP A 74 7.94 1.54 -18.76
N TYR A 75 8.32 0.25 -18.70
CA TYR A 75 7.67 -0.72 -17.83
C TYR A 75 7.81 -0.38 -16.34
N LYS A 76 8.96 0.18 -15.92
CA LYS A 76 9.15 0.65 -14.54
C LYS A 76 8.26 1.86 -14.22
N GLN A 77 8.10 2.77 -15.18
CA GLN A 77 7.19 3.90 -15.00
C GLN A 77 5.72 3.47 -14.97
N LEU A 78 5.32 2.53 -15.84
CA LEU A 78 3.98 1.96 -15.81
C LEU A 78 3.68 1.27 -14.47
N GLN A 79 4.62 0.47 -13.96
CA GLN A 79 4.50 -0.13 -12.63
C GLN A 79 4.34 0.92 -11.53
N SER A 80 5.04 2.06 -11.61
CA SER A 80 4.88 3.16 -10.66
C SER A 80 3.50 3.81 -10.68
N HIS A 81 2.74 3.72 -11.77
CA HIS A 81 1.38 4.26 -11.85
C HIS A 81 0.30 3.29 -11.35
N MET A 82 0.63 2.00 -11.25
CA MET A 82 -0.28 0.97 -10.73
C MET A 82 -0.34 0.90 -9.20
N TYR A 83 0.49 1.69 -8.50
CA TYR A 83 0.54 1.68 -7.04
C TYR A 83 0.11 3.02 -6.48
N ASP A 84 -0.86 3.00 -5.56
CA ASP A 84 -1.16 4.14 -4.70
C ASP A 84 0.00 4.33 -3.72
N PHE A 85 0.56 5.55 -3.69
CA PHE A 85 1.57 5.94 -2.73
C PHE A 85 0.90 6.51 -1.48
N PHE A 86 1.35 6.13 -0.28
CA PHE A 86 0.84 6.67 0.99
C PHE A 86 1.97 7.14 1.90
N PHE A 87 1.81 8.31 2.50
CA PHE A 87 2.64 8.80 3.59
C PHE A 87 2.05 8.35 4.92
N LEU A 88 2.83 7.58 5.69
CA LEU A 88 2.48 7.15 7.04
C LEU A 88 3.37 7.87 8.06
N LYS A 89 2.76 8.49 9.06
CA LYS A 89 3.43 9.06 10.23
C LYS A 89 2.94 8.36 11.48
N LEU A 90 3.87 7.80 12.24
CA LEU A 90 3.64 7.11 13.51
C LEU A 90 4.30 7.91 14.64
N GLN A 91 3.62 8.06 15.77
CA GLN A 91 4.14 8.78 16.94
C GLN A 91 3.87 7.98 18.23
N SER A 92 4.86 7.92 19.12
CA SER A 92 4.78 7.16 20.38
C SER A 92 4.47 5.67 20.17
N THR A 93 5.17 5.07 19.21
CA THR A 93 4.89 3.74 18.69
C THR A 93 5.68 2.66 19.41
N HIS A 94 5.03 1.53 19.70
CA HIS A 94 5.67 0.34 20.27
C HIS A 94 5.47 -0.87 19.35
N LEU A 95 6.54 -1.65 19.19
CA LEU A 95 6.54 -2.87 18.40
C LEU A 95 6.86 -4.06 19.30
N LEU A 96 6.02 -5.08 19.24
CA LEU A 96 6.20 -6.35 19.95
C LEU A 96 6.12 -7.51 18.96
N ILE A 97 7.03 -8.48 19.09
CA ILE A 97 6.97 -9.74 18.36
C ILE A 97 6.94 -10.87 19.38
N GLY A 98 5.99 -11.80 19.25
CA GLY A 98 5.90 -12.94 20.14
C GLY A 98 5.23 -14.14 19.49
N LEU A 99 5.34 -15.27 20.17
CA LEU A 99 5.05 -16.60 19.61
C LEU A 99 3.54 -16.89 19.42
N ASN A 100 2.67 -16.10 20.03
CA ASN A 100 1.22 -16.17 19.83
C ASN A 100 0.57 -14.82 20.19
N LEU A 101 -0.62 -14.58 19.65
CA LEU A 101 -1.35 -13.32 19.82
C LEU A 101 -1.66 -12.99 21.29
N PHE A 102 -2.09 -13.98 22.07
CA PHE A 102 -2.54 -13.76 23.45
C PHE A 102 -1.41 -13.29 24.36
N SER A 103 -0.24 -13.91 24.25
CA SER A 103 0.96 -13.51 24.98
C SER A 103 1.40 -12.09 24.61
N CYS A 104 1.33 -11.72 23.33
CA CYS A 104 1.69 -10.37 22.88
C CYS A 104 0.71 -9.31 23.43
N MET A 105 -0.59 -9.56 23.34
CA MET A 105 -1.61 -8.62 23.83
C MET A 105 -1.58 -8.43 25.35
N SER A 106 -1.08 -9.41 26.11
CA SER A 106 -0.94 -9.30 27.56
C SER A 106 0.27 -8.47 28.00
N ALA A 107 1.19 -8.18 27.08
CA ALA A 107 2.44 -7.45 27.33
C ALA A 107 2.45 -6.01 26.80
N LEU A 108 1.36 -5.60 26.13
CA LEU A 108 1.04 -4.22 25.78
C LEU A 108 0.43 -3.49 26.98
#